data_AF-A0A7W0FD31-F1
#
_entry.id   AF-A0A7W0FD31-F1
#
_cell.length_a   1.000
_cell.length_b   1.000
_cell.length_c   1.000
_cell.angle_alpha   90.00
_cell.angle_beta   90.00
_cell.angle_gamma   90.00
#
_symmetry.space_group_name_H-M   'P 1'
#
loop_
_entity.id
_entity.type
_entity.pdbx_description
1 polymer ?
#
loop_
_entity_poly.entity_id
_entity_poly.type
_entity_poly.pdbx_seq_one_letter_code
_entity_poly.pdbx_strand_id
1 'polypeptide(L)'
;VAADGSVTLLMPNSMNQDNNIKADKAYEFPPSESKIKLQARFLPDYKKPFAEERIKIIATKSKEDIIPLGFQEGMFKVYDSKSTGMISELVKRLNQLEPADWAEATVAYRIER
;
A
#
# COMPACT_ATOMS: atom_id res chain seq x y z
N VAL A 1 -4.24 4.45 4.01
CA VAL A 1 -5.58 5.07 3.83
C VAL A 1 -5.49 6.50 4.30
N ALA A 2 -5.73 7.47 3.42
CA ALA A 2 -5.68 8.89 3.74
C ALA A 2 -6.99 9.35 4.39
N ALA A 3 -7.00 10.59 4.90
CA ALA A 3 -8.12 11.15 5.65
C ALA A 3 -9.42 11.31 4.84
N ASP A 4 -9.31 11.34 3.50
CA ASP A 4 -10.44 11.35 2.56
C ASP A 4 -10.94 9.92 2.21
N GLY A 5 -10.36 8.90 2.82
CA GLY A 5 -10.62 7.49 2.57
C GLY A 5 -9.93 6.94 1.32
N SER A 6 -9.10 7.74 0.64
CA SER A 6 -8.33 7.26 -0.51
C SER A 6 -7.23 6.28 -0.09
N VAL A 7 -6.91 5.37 -1.00
CA VAL A 7 -5.84 4.39 -0.84
C VAL A 7 -4.84 4.60 -1.96
N THR A 8 -3.64 5.04 -1.60
CA THR A 8 -2.52 5.04 -2.52
C THR A 8 -1.86 3.67 -2.47
N LEU A 9 -1.91 2.94 -3.59
CA LEU A 9 -1.16 1.71 -3.75
C LEU A 9 0.28 2.08 -4.15
N LEU A 10 1.20 1.81 -3.24
CA LEU A 10 2.62 1.79 -3.55
C LEU A 10 2.94 0.44 -4.18
N MET A 11 3.71 0.43 -5.26
CA MET A 11 4.10 -0.80 -5.95
C MET A 11 5.60 -1.10 -5.71
N PRO A 12 6.01 -1.43 -4.47
CA PRO A 12 7.41 -1.73 -4.17
C PRO A 12 7.94 -2.90 -4.99
N ASN A 13 7.06 -3.84 -5.37
CA ASN A 13 7.41 -5.00 -6.19
C ASN A 13 7.72 -4.64 -7.66
N SER A 14 7.30 -3.47 -8.16
CA SER A 14 7.74 -2.99 -9.48
C SER A 14 9.25 -2.72 -9.53
N MET A 15 9.85 -2.45 -8.36
CA MET A 15 11.30 -2.25 -8.19
C MET A 15 12.03 -3.53 -7.78
N ASN A 16 11.30 -4.58 -7.39
CA ASN A 16 11.85 -5.88 -7.00
C ASN A 16 11.37 -6.95 -7.99
N GLN A 17 12.15 -7.15 -9.05
CA GLN A 17 11.78 -8.02 -10.19
C GLN A 17 11.44 -9.46 -9.78
N ASP A 18 12.06 -9.95 -8.71
CA ASP A 18 11.82 -11.31 -8.21
C ASP A 18 10.50 -11.44 -7.43
N ASN A 19 9.84 -10.31 -7.14
CA ASN A 19 8.58 -10.22 -6.38
C ASN A 19 8.60 -11.06 -5.09
N ASN A 20 9.77 -11.16 -4.46
CA ASN A 20 10.04 -12.02 -3.32
C ASN A 20 10.65 -11.20 -2.19
N ILE A 21 10.21 -11.48 -0.96
CA ILE A 21 10.78 -10.95 0.27
C ILE A 21 11.43 -12.06 1.09
N LYS A 22 12.59 -11.79 1.66
CA LYS A 22 13.32 -12.69 2.57
C LYS A 22 13.02 -12.31 4.01
N ALA A 23 12.92 -13.32 4.86
CA ALA A 23 12.86 -13.13 6.31
C ALA A 23 14.06 -12.31 6.80
N ASP A 24 13.84 -11.56 7.88
CA ASP A 24 14.85 -10.76 8.59
C ASP A 24 15.58 -9.70 7.75
N LYS A 25 15.03 -9.37 6.58
CA LYS A 25 15.52 -8.29 5.73
C LYS A 25 14.62 -7.07 5.86
N ALA A 26 15.22 -5.92 6.19
CA ALA A 26 14.55 -4.64 6.08
C ALA A 26 14.43 -4.24 4.60
N TYR A 27 13.23 -3.85 4.19
CA TYR A 27 12.96 -3.33 2.86
C TYR A 27 12.62 -1.85 2.97
N GLU A 28 13.37 -1.01 2.25
CA GLU A 28 13.15 0.43 2.21
C GLU A 28 12.44 0.80 0.90
N PHE A 29 11.36 1.59 1.01
CA PHE A 29 10.66 2.13 -0.15
C PHE A 29 10.26 3.60 0.08
N PRO A 30 10.59 4.50 -0.85
CA PRO A 30 11.50 4.32 -1.98
C PRO A 30 12.94 4.06 -1.48
N PRO A 31 13.82 3.42 -2.27
CA PRO A 31 15.22 3.25 -1.88
C PRO A 31 15.89 4.59 -1.55
N SER A 32 16.90 4.58 -0.69
CA SER A 32 17.56 5.80 -0.19
C SER A 32 18.10 6.69 -1.32
N GLU A 33 18.64 6.07 -2.38
CA GLU A 33 19.16 6.72 -3.62
C GLU A 33 18.07 7.05 -4.66
N SER A 34 16.80 6.79 -4.36
CA SER A 34 15.72 7.09 -5.28
C SER A 34 15.59 8.60 -5.51
N LYS A 35 15.40 8.98 -6.78
CA LYS A 35 15.00 10.34 -7.18
C LYS A 35 13.59 10.71 -6.70
N ILE A 36 12.82 9.72 -6.25
CA ILE A 36 11.46 9.89 -5.72
C ILE A 36 11.53 9.85 -4.20
N LYS A 37 10.92 10.85 -3.59
CA LYS A 37 10.74 10.94 -2.14
C LYS A 37 9.25 10.93 -1.83
N LEU A 38 8.87 10.16 -0.81
CA LEU A 38 7.53 10.22 -0.26
C LEU A 38 7.48 11.32 0.79
N GLN A 39 6.47 12.18 0.70
CA GLN A 39 6.23 13.24 1.68
C GLN A 39 4.78 13.14 2.12
N ALA A 40 4.57 12.92 3.43
CA ALA A 40 3.25 13.02 4.03
C ALA A 40 2.85 14.50 4.09
N ARG A 41 1.66 14.82 3.58
CA ARG A 41 1.13 16.20 3.54
C ARG A 41 -0.33 16.19 3.93
N PHE A 42 -0.76 17.26 4.60
CA PHE A 42 -2.18 17.50 4.82
C PHE A 42 -2.87 17.76 3.49
N LEU A 43 -4.06 17.18 3.32
CA LEU A 43 -4.94 17.51 2.20
C LEU A 43 -5.34 18.99 2.24
N PRO A 44 -5.59 19.62 1.08
CA PRO A 44 -6.22 20.93 1.02
C PRO A 44 -7.48 20.96 1.89
N ASP A 45 -7.68 22.07 2.60
CA ASP A 45 -8.83 22.28 3.50
C ASP A 45 -8.96 21.32 4.69
N TYR A 46 -7.94 20.49 4.98
CA TYR A 46 -7.94 19.67 6.18
C TYR A 46 -7.87 20.55 7.44
N LYS A 47 -8.93 20.49 8.26
CA LYS A 47 -9.12 21.42 9.39
C LYS A 47 -8.54 20.94 10.73
N LYS A 48 -8.23 19.65 10.88
CA LYS A 48 -7.73 19.12 12.15
C LYS A 48 -6.22 19.38 12.31
N PRO A 49 -5.73 19.52 13.55
CA PRO A 49 -4.32 19.80 13.82
C PRO A 49 -3.41 18.57 13.60
N PHE A 50 -3.98 17.39 13.51
CA PHE A 50 -3.27 16.16 13.21
C PHE A 50 -4.06 15.31 12.22
N ALA A 51 -3.35 14.53 11.40
CA ALA A 51 -3.92 13.46 10.59
C ALA A 51 -3.24 12.14 10.93
N GLU A 52 -4.02 11.08 11.01
CA GLU A 52 -3.53 9.71 11.19
C GLU A 52 -3.70 8.95 9.88
N GLU A 53 -2.64 8.30 9.45
CA GLU A 53 -2.64 7.43 8.29
C GLU A 53 -2.18 6.03 8.67
N ARG A 54 -2.65 5.05 7.91
CA ARG A 54 -2.28 3.64 8.09
C ARG A 54 -1.60 3.11 6.84
N ILE A 55 -0.47 2.43 7.05
CA ILE A 55 0.24 1.64 6.05
C ILE A 55 -0.06 0.18 6.36
N LYS A 56 -0.64 -0.53 5.40
CA LYS A 56 -0.89 -1.97 5.47
C LYS A 56 0.02 -2.68 4.47
N ILE A 57 0.73 -3.68 4.94
CA ILE A 57 1.57 -4.58 4.14
C ILE A 57 0.90 -5.94 4.16
N ILE A 58 0.80 -6.57 2.99
CA ILE A 58 0.22 -7.89 2.80
C ILE A 58 1.27 -8.72 2.06
N ALA A 59 1.57 -9.90 2.58
CA ALA A 59 2.52 -10.83 2.00
C ALA A 59 1.86 -12.20 1.81
N THR A 60 2.11 -12.82 0.67
CA THR A 60 1.60 -14.15 0.29
C THR A 60 2.77 -15.08 -0.03
N LYS A 61 2.61 -16.39 0.20
CA LYS A 61 3.64 -17.39 -0.17
C LYS A 61 3.70 -17.65 -1.67
N SER A 62 2.55 -17.56 -2.35
CA SER A 62 2.42 -17.63 -3.80
C SER A 62 2.31 -16.23 -4.39
N LYS A 63 2.74 -16.08 -5.65
CA LYS A 63 2.41 -14.89 -6.43
C LYS A 63 0.91 -14.90 -6.69
N GLU A 64 0.23 -13.85 -6.25
CA GLU A 64 -1.19 -13.66 -6.48
C GLU A 64 -1.42 -12.38 -7.29
N ASP A 65 -2.18 -12.48 -8.38
CA ASP A 65 -2.59 -11.32 -9.17
C ASP A 65 -3.85 -10.67 -8.55
N ILE A 66 -3.77 -10.33 -7.27
CA ILE A 66 -4.91 -9.90 -6.44
C ILE A 66 -5.49 -8.55 -6.90
N ILE A 67 -4.64 -7.74 -7.54
CA ILE A 67 -5.02 -6.42 -8.04
C ILE A 67 -4.74 -6.44 -9.54
N PRO A 68 -5.76 -6.35 -10.41
CA PRO A 68 -5.52 -6.17 -11.84
C PRO A 68 -4.83 -4.81 -12.00
N LEU A 69 -3.52 -4.86 -12.23
CA LEU A 69 -2.68 -3.68 -12.32
C LEU A 69 -3.15 -2.77 -13.48
N GLY A 70 -3.79 -3.34 -14.51
CA GLY A 70 -4.26 -2.61 -15.68
C GLY A 70 -3.08 -1.99 -16.45
N PHE A 71 -3.38 -1.22 -17.50
CA PHE A 71 -2.35 -0.43 -18.15
C PHE A 71 -1.95 0.72 -17.22
N GLN A 72 -0.67 0.84 -16.88
CA GLN A 72 -0.14 1.81 -15.92
C GLN A 72 0.96 2.67 -16.53
N GLU A 73 0.76 3.98 -16.54
CA GLU A 73 1.83 4.96 -16.66
C GLU A 73 2.30 5.36 -15.24
N GLY A 74 3.36 4.72 -14.73
CA GLY A 74 4.04 5.16 -13.50
C GLY A 74 4.06 4.15 -12.33
N MET A 75 4.72 4.55 -11.23
CA MET A 75 5.02 3.69 -10.07
C MET A 75 3.99 3.72 -8.92
N PHE A 76 2.87 4.43 -9.12
CA PHE A 76 1.83 4.61 -8.11
C PHE A 76 0.44 4.56 -8.74
N LYS A 77 -0.55 4.07 -7.98
CA LYS A 77 -1.96 4.15 -8.35
C LYS A 77 -2.78 4.63 -7.17
N VAL A 78 -3.53 5.71 -7.37
CA VAL A 78 -4.43 6.26 -6.34
C VAL A 78 -5.83 5.72 -6.60
N TYR A 79 -6.39 5.06 -5.60
CA TYR A 79 -7.78 4.65 -5.57
C TYR A 79 -8.54 5.61 -4.65
N ASP A 80 -9.59 6.25 -5.16
CA ASP A 80 -10.41 7.14 -4.37
C ASP A 80 -11.28 6.36 -3.36
N SER A 81 -11.86 7.06 -2.39
CA SER A 81 -12.74 6.46 -1.38
C SER A 81 -14.05 5.89 -1.92
N LYS A 82 -14.38 6.20 -3.19
CA LYS A 82 -15.56 5.65 -3.89
C LYS A 82 -15.23 4.32 -4.59
N SER A 83 -13.95 4.03 -4.79
CA SER A 83 -13.43 2.81 -5.42
C SER A 83 -13.30 1.64 -4.43
N THR A 84 -14.36 1.38 -3.66
CA THR A 84 -14.40 0.30 -2.65
C THR A 84 -14.30 -1.11 -3.25
N GLY A 85 -14.61 -1.27 -4.54
CA GLY A 85 -14.58 -2.56 -5.23
C GLY A 85 -13.22 -3.25 -5.20
N MET A 86 -12.12 -2.49 -5.24
CA MET A 86 -10.76 -3.05 -5.16
C MET A 86 -10.46 -3.63 -3.77
N ILE A 87 -10.79 -2.91 -2.70
CA ILE A 87 -10.58 -3.37 -1.32
C ILE A 87 -11.43 -4.61 -1.05
N SER A 88 -12.69 -4.61 -1.49
CA SER A 88 -13.59 -5.76 -1.35
C SER A 88 -13.08 -6.99 -2.09
N GLU A 89 -12.58 -6.84 -3.32
CA GLU A 89 -12.00 -7.94 -4.08
C GLU A 89 -10.69 -8.45 -3.45
N LEU A 90 -9.82 -7.54 -2.97
CA LEU A 90 -8.61 -7.89 -2.21
C LEU A 90 -8.95 -8.73 -0.98
N VAL A 91 -9.90 -8.28 -0.16
CA VAL A 91 -10.33 -9.03 1.04
C VAL A 91 -10.92 -10.38 0.65
N LYS A 92 -11.77 -10.43 -0.37
CA LYS A 92 -12.36 -11.67 -0.87
C LYS A 92 -11.30 -12.66 -1.32
N ARG A 93 -10.27 -12.21 -2.03
CA ARG A 93 -9.15 -13.04 -2.50
C ARG A 93 -8.30 -13.55 -1.35
N LEU A 94 -7.95 -12.69 -0.38
CA LEU A 94 -7.20 -13.12 0.80
C LEU A 94 -7.97 -14.15 1.63
N ASN A 95 -9.30 -14.03 1.72
CA ASN A 95 -10.15 -15.02 2.38
C ASN A 95 -10.24 -16.36 1.64
N GLN A 96 -9.83 -16.45 0.37
CA GLN A 96 -9.76 -17.70 -0.38
C GLN A 96 -8.42 -18.43 -0.20
N LEU A 97 -7.41 -17.74 0.34
CA LEU A 97 -6.12 -18.35 0.65
C LEU A 97 -6.19 -19.08 1.99
N GLU A 98 -5.40 -20.14 2.12
CA GLU A 98 -5.19 -20.77 3.42
C GLU A 98 -4.61 -19.74 4.40
N PRO A 99 -5.10 -19.66 5.65
CA PRO A 99 -4.61 -18.68 6.62
C PRO A 99 -3.09 -18.74 6.86
N ALA A 100 -2.47 -19.89 6.61
CA ALA A 100 -1.03 -20.08 6.74
C ALA A 100 -0.25 -19.53 5.54
N ASP A 101 -0.89 -19.21 4.42
CA ASP A 101 -0.25 -18.85 3.15
C ASP A 101 -0.19 -17.34 2.90
N TRP A 102 -0.71 -16.55 3.82
CA TRP A 102 -0.55 -15.10 3.79
C TRP A 102 -0.51 -14.50 5.19
N ALA A 103 0.01 -13.28 5.28
CA ALA A 103 0.05 -12.50 6.50
C ALA A 103 -0.10 -11.02 6.18
N GLU A 104 -0.53 -10.24 7.18
CA GLU A 104 -0.55 -8.79 7.09
C GLU A 104 0.09 -8.12 8.31
N ALA A 105 0.60 -6.92 8.09
CA ALA A 105 1.03 -6.01 9.14
C ALA A 105 0.47 -4.61 8.85
N THR A 106 0.01 -3.94 9.89
CA THR A 106 -0.48 -2.56 9.78
C THR A 106 0.24 -1.67 10.78
N VAL A 107 0.77 -0.55 10.31
CA VAL A 107 1.35 0.49 11.15
C VAL A 107 0.58 1.79 10.93
N ALA A 108 0.25 2.47 12.03
CA ALA A 108 -0.32 3.80 12.00
C ALA A 108 0.79 4.83 12.21
N TYR A 109 0.72 5.93 11.47
CA TYR A 109 1.58 7.08 11.69
C TYR A 109 0.73 8.35 11.75
N ARG A 110 1.19 9.32 12.54
CA ARG A 110 0.50 10.58 12.75
C ARG A 110 1.39 11.72 12.25
N ILE A 111 0.80 12.60 11.45
CA ILE A 111 1.41 13.88 11.08
C ILE A 111 0.75 14.99 11.88
N GLU A 112 1.57 15.92 12.35
CA GLU A 112 1.19 17.08 13.14
C GLU A 112 1.63 18.35 12.42
N ARG A 113 0.95 19.47 12.70
CA ARG A 113 1.33 20.80 12.20
C ARG A 113 2.29 21.51 13.13
#